data_AF-A0A959W035-F1
#
_entry.id   AF-A0A959W035-F1
#
_cell.length_a   1.000
_cell.length_b   1.000
_cell.length_c   1.000
_cell.angle_alpha   90.00
_cell.angle_beta   90.00
_cell.angle_gamma   90.00
#
_symmetry.space_group_name_H-M   'P 1'
#
loop_
_entity.id
_entity.type
_entity.pdbx_description
1 polymer ?
#
loop_
_entity_poly.entity_id
_entity_poly.type
_entity_poly.pdbx_seq_one_letter_code
_entity_poly.pdbx_strand_id
1 'polypeptide(L)'
;MSVSVSVVTVIRTEQAFDDDRDAEAWLDRLDDSDFTGELLDDALATLDRVRAANASSSGIPFGTPTEPASVLTARIGYGEGDQVASGRYLEALDVDARGGTGESRRERLTRTGSSGRTAAILGGREKSAACEVLIPRIRLDLDTGNESAARLSIAAAVGATIAELEFALEDEGHEKDLDRLESMLADLGEISGRAEQGDSGPGDLERVEAALEVAERVIRRRRILEQ
;
A
#
# COMPACT_ATOMS: atom_id res chain seq x y z
N MET A 1 -4.54 -26.66 -19.18
CA MET A 1 -4.01 -25.95 -18.01
C MET A 1 -5.13 -25.05 -17.52
N SER A 2 -5.78 -25.37 -16.41
CA SER A 2 -6.85 -24.53 -15.84
C SER A 2 -6.22 -23.46 -14.96
N VAL A 3 -6.53 -22.20 -15.21
CA VAL A 3 -6.14 -21.10 -14.32
C VAL A 3 -7.22 -20.96 -13.24
N SER A 4 -6.83 -20.97 -11.97
CA SER A 4 -7.75 -20.69 -10.88
C SER A 4 -8.00 -19.19 -10.81
N VAL A 5 -9.27 -18.78 -10.88
CA VAL A 5 -9.70 -17.40 -10.68
C VAL A 5 -10.42 -17.32 -9.34
N SER A 6 -10.07 -16.32 -8.54
CA SER A 6 -10.81 -15.98 -7.32
C SER A 6 -11.72 -14.81 -7.64
N VAL A 7 -12.97 -14.89 -7.18
CA VAL A 7 -13.94 -13.79 -7.25
C VAL A 7 -14.20 -13.33 -5.83
N VAL A 8 -14.10 -12.03 -5.60
CA VAL A 8 -14.38 -11.40 -4.32
C VAL A 8 -15.37 -10.27 -4.55
N THR A 9 -16.37 -10.16 -3.68
CA THR A 9 -17.31 -9.05 -3.66
C THR A 9 -17.05 -8.23 -2.41
N VAL A 10 -16.73 -6.95 -2.60
CA VAL A 10 -16.57 -5.97 -1.52
C VAL A 10 -17.88 -5.19 -1.42
N ILE A 11 -18.48 -5.19 -0.24
CA ILE A 11 -19.78 -4.57 0.01
C ILE A 11 -19.57 -3.37 0.93
N ARG A 12 -20.04 -2.20 0.51
CA ARG A 12 -20.00 -0.97 1.33
C ARG A 12 -21.22 -0.93 2.25
N THR A 13 -21.11 -1.55 3.43
CA THR A 13 -22.25 -1.66 4.35
C THR A 13 -22.61 -0.36 5.06
N GLU A 14 -21.73 0.63 5.05
CA GLU A 14 -21.93 1.92 5.75
C GLU A 14 -22.62 2.98 4.89
N GLN A 15 -22.77 2.73 3.59
CA GLN A 15 -23.42 3.63 2.64
C GLN A 15 -24.59 2.89 1.99
N ALA A 16 -25.73 2.87 2.69
CA ALA A 16 -26.98 2.42 2.13
C ALA A 16 -27.60 3.53 1.28
N PHE A 17 -28.17 3.17 0.14
CA PHE A 17 -28.99 4.07 -0.66
C PHE A 17 -30.38 4.19 -0.05
N ASP A 18 -30.96 5.39 -0.11
CA ASP A 18 -32.31 5.65 0.40
C ASP A 18 -33.39 5.02 -0.50
N ASP A 19 -33.16 5.04 -1.82
CA ASP A 19 -34.01 4.41 -2.84
C ASP A 19 -33.22 4.04 -4.11
N ASP A 20 -33.89 3.36 -5.04
CA ASP A 20 -33.29 2.92 -6.31
C ASP A 20 -32.78 4.09 -7.16
N ARG A 21 -33.40 5.29 -7.09
CA ARG A 21 -32.97 6.44 -7.90
C ARG A 21 -31.67 7.03 -7.39
N ASP A 22 -31.48 7.05 -6.08
CA ASP A 22 -30.21 7.43 -5.46
C ASP A 22 -29.09 6.47 -5.88
N ALA A 23 -29.39 5.16 -5.91
CA ALA A 23 -28.46 4.14 -6.35
C ALA A 23 -28.12 4.24 -7.86
N GLU A 24 -29.11 4.48 -8.71
CA GLU A 24 -28.92 4.75 -10.15
C GLU A 24 -28.04 5.99 -10.36
N ALA A 25 -28.35 7.11 -9.68
CA ALA A 25 -27.57 8.34 -9.77
C ALA A 25 -26.13 8.17 -9.27
N TRP A 26 -25.90 7.32 -8.27
CA TRP A 26 -24.56 6.94 -7.83
C TRP A 26 -23.83 6.11 -8.89
N LEU A 27 -24.51 5.17 -9.53
CA LEU A 27 -23.92 4.33 -10.58
C LEU A 27 -23.55 5.14 -11.82
N ASP A 28 -24.36 6.14 -12.19
CA ASP A 28 -24.10 7.06 -13.30
C ASP A 28 -22.80 7.87 -13.12
N ARG A 29 -22.32 8.03 -11.88
CA ARG A 29 -21.04 8.71 -11.62
C ARG A 29 -19.82 7.90 -12.04
N LEU A 30 -19.98 6.62 -12.37
CA LEU A 30 -18.86 5.79 -12.84
C LEU A 30 -18.29 6.21 -14.20
N ASP A 31 -18.97 7.10 -14.92
CA ASP A 31 -18.39 7.76 -16.11
C ASP A 31 -17.23 8.72 -15.73
N ASP A 32 -17.16 9.17 -14.48
CA ASP A 32 -16.02 9.91 -13.94
C ASP A 32 -14.89 8.95 -13.54
N SER A 33 -13.76 9.07 -14.23
CA SER A 33 -12.59 8.21 -14.02
C SER A 33 -11.97 8.38 -12.64
N ASP A 34 -12.01 9.59 -12.08
CA ASP A 34 -11.40 9.86 -10.77
C ASP A 34 -12.25 9.20 -9.67
N PHE A 35 -13.58 9.38 -9.74
CA PHE A 35 -14.52 8.72 -8.85
C PHE A 35 -14.43 7.18 -8.92
N THR A 36 -14.34 6.63 -10.13
CA THR A 36 -14.20 5.19 -10.34
C THR A 36 -12.87 4.66 -9.80
N GLY A 37 -11.79 5.41 -10.00
CA GLY A 37 -10.47 5.09 -9.47
C GLY A 37 -10.47 5.03 -7.95
N GLU A 38 -10.97 6.07 -7.28
CA GLU A 38 -11.09 6.13 -5.82
C GLU A 38 -11.90 4.94 -5.26
N LEU A 39 -13.02 4.61 -5.92
CA LEU A 39 -13.86 3.49 -5.50
C LEU A 39 -13.16 2.12 -5.64
N LEU A 40 -12.38 1.94 -6.70
CA LEU A 40 -11.58 0.73 -6.91
C LEU A 40 -10.45 0.63 -5.89
N ASP A 41 -9.74 1.72 -5.63
CA ASP A 41 -8.65 1.77 -4.65
C ASP A 41 -9.17 1.43 -3.24
N ASP A 42 -10.31 2.00 -2.84
CA ASP A 42 -10.99 1.68 -1.56
C ASP A 42 -11.37 0.19 -1.46
N ALA A 43 -11.88 -0.39 -2.56
CA ALA A 43 -12.26 -1.80 -2.60
C ALA A 43 -11.03 -2.72 -2.51
N LEU A 44 -9.94 -2.40 -3.21
CA LEU A 44 -8.69 -3.14 -3.16
C LEU A 44 -8.02 -3.04 -1.78
N ALA A 45 -8.00 -1.86 -1.17
CA ALA A 45 -7.52 -1.68 0.20
C ALA A 45 -8.33 -2.55 1.19
N THR A 46 -9.65 -2.63 1.01
CA THR A 46 -10.51 -3.50 1.82
C THR A 46 -10.18 -4.99 1.62
N LEU A 47 -9.97 -5.43 0.37
CA LEU A 47 -9.53 -6.79 0.08
C LEU A 47 -8.18 -7.10 0.75
N ASP A 48 -7.22 -6.18 0.68
CA ASP A 48 -5.89 -6.39 1.26
C ASP A 48 -5.94 -6.46 2.80
N ARG A 49 -6.77 -5.65 3.46
CA ARG A 49 -7.06 -5.80 4.90
C ARG A 49 -7.60 -7.19 5.24
N VAL A 50 -8.56 -7.71 4.46
CA VAL A 50 -9.11 -9.06 4.67
C VAL A 50 -8.03 -10.13 4.47
N ARG A 51 -7.20 -10.00 3.42
CA ARG A 51 -6.10 -10.93 3.15
C ARG A 51 -5.05 -10.91 4.24
N ALA A 52 -4.73 -9.73 4.79
CA ALA A 52 -3.82 -9.56 5.91
C ALA A 52 -4.37 -10.15 7.23
N ALA A 53 -5.67 -9.98 7.49
CA ALA A 53 -6.33 -10.60 8.65
C ALA A 53 -6.34 -12.14 8.53
N ASN A 54 -6.64 -12.66 7.34
CA ASN A 54 -6.57 -14.11 7.08
C ASN A 54 -5.13 -14.63 7.19
N ALA A 55 -4.14 -13.90 6.71
CA ALA A 55 -2.72 -14.21 6.88
C ALA A 55 -2.32 -14.35 8.36
N SER A 56 -2.72 -13.37 9.17
CA SER A 56 -2.48 -13.37 10.63
C SER A 56 -3.13 -14.57 11.33
N SER A 57 -4.30 -15.01 10.84
CA SER A 57 -5.04 -16.13 11.41
C SER A 57 -4.52 -17.50 10.95
N SER A 58 -4.03 -17.58 9.70
CA SER A 58 -3.57 -18.84 9.09
C SER A 58 -2.07 -19.09 9.25
N GLY A 59 -1.30 -18.09 9.66
CA GLY A 59 0.16 -18.13 9.73
C GLY A 59 0.86 -18.05 8.37
N ILE A 60 0.11 -17.86 7.28
CA ILE A 60 0.67 -17.64 5.94
C ILE A 60 0.95 -16.15 5.78
N PRO A 61 2.19 -15.70 5.50
CA PRO A 61 2.48 -14.28 5.38
C PRO A 61 1.66 -13.60 4.28
N PHE A 62 1.12 -12.42 4.60
CA PHE A 62 0.62 -11.51 3.58
C PHE A 62 1.80 -10.93 2.82
N GLY A 63 1.86 -11.22 1.52
CA GLY A 63 2.94 -10.83 0.62
C GLY A 63 2.70 -9.44 0.05
N THR A 64 2.33 -9.39 -1.22
CA THR A 64 2.18 -8.14 -1.98
C THR A 64 0.72 -7.64 -1.96
N PRO A 65 0.51 -6.32 -1.85
CA PRO A 65 -0.78 -5.69 -2.13
C PRO A 65 -1.39 -6.12 -3.46
N THR A 66 -2.71 -6.01 -3.56
CA THR A 66 -3.43 -6.26 -4.80
C THR A 66 -3.28 -5.06 -5.74
N GLU A 67 -2.46 -5.20 -6.78
CA GLU A 67 -2.31 -4.15 -7.78
C GLU A 67 -3.53 -4.13 -8.73
N PRO A 68 -4.03 -2.95 -9.16
CA PRO A 68 -5.12 -2.87 -10.12
C PRO A 68 -4.83 -3.62 -11.43
N ALA A 69 -3.57 -3.66 -11.86
CA ALA A 69 -3.12 -4.41 -13.04
C ALA A 69 -3.37 -5.93 -12.94
N SER A 70 -3.41 -6.48 -11.71
CA SER A 70 -3.66 -7.90 -11.42
C SER A 70 -5.15 -8.28 -11.46
N VAL A 71 -6.04 -7.29 -11.48
CA VAL A 71 -7.49 -7.49 -11.56
C VAL A 71 -7.87 -7.84 -12.99
N LEU A 72 -8.49 -9.00 -13.18
CA LEU A 72 -8.93 -9.47 -14.50
C LEU A 72 -10.13 -8.67 -15.02
N THR A 73 -11.08 -8.41 -14.13
CA THR A 73 -12.30 -7.64 -14.37
C THR A 73 -12.80 -7.09 -13.04
N ALA A 74 -13.37 -5.90 -13.06
CA ALA A 74 -14.08 -5.33 -11.92
C ALA A 74 -15.50 -4.98 -12.36
N ARG A 75 -16.46 -5.21 -11.47
CA ARG A 75 -17.86 -4.88 -11.67
C ARG A 75 -18.35 -4.12 -10.45
N ILE A 76 -18.95 -2.97 -10.69
CA ILE A 76 -19.47 -2.08 -9.66
C ILE A 76 -20.97 -1.96 -9.88
N GLY A 77 -21.74 -2.16 -8.81
CA GLY A 77 -23.19 -2.15 -8.89
C GLY A 77 -23.84 -2.07 -7.53
N TYR A 78 -25.16 -1.97 -7.53
CA TYR A 78 -26.00 -1.92 -6.33
C TYR A 78 -27.05 -3.04 -6.38
N GLY A 79 -27.69 -3.31 -5.24
CA GLY A 79 -28.74 -4.30 -5.12
C GLY A 79 -29.05 -4.60 -3.65
N GLU A 80 -30.02 -5.50 -3.42
CA GLU A 80 -30.36 -5.93 -2.07
C GLU A 80 -29.19 -6.66 -1.39
N GLY A 81 -29.11 -6.61 -0.06
CA GLY A 81 -28.00 -7.17 0.72
C GLY A 81 -27.67 -8.64 0.38
N ASP A 82 -28.68 -9.51 0.34
CA ASP A 82 -28.50 -10.92 -0.01
C ASP A 82 -28.07 -11.12 -1.46
N GLN A 83 -28.51 -10.24 -2.35
CA GLN A 83 -28.15 -10.25 -3.76
C GLN A 83 -26.66 -9.91 -3.92
N VAL A 84 -26.21 -8.79 -3.34
CA VAL A 84 -24.80 -8.37 -3.42
C VAL A 84 -23.87 -9.32 -2.65
N ALA A 85 -24.31 -9.90 -1.54
CA ALA A 85 -23.56 -10.93 -0.82
C ALA A 85 -23.30 -12.19 -1.66
N SER A 86 -24.18 -12.47 -2.62
CA SER A 86 -24.02 -13.57 -3.58
C SER A 86 -23.29 -13.18 -4.88
N GLY A 87 -22.74 -11.96 -4.95
CA GLY A 87 -22.07 -11.43 -6.14
C GLY A 87 -23.03 -11.06 -7.28
N ARG A 88 -24.31 -10.84 -6.97
CA ARG A 88 -25.34 -10.41 -7.93
C ARG A 88 -25.67 -8.93 -7.68
N TYR A 89 -26.10 -8.25 -8.72
CA TYR A 89 -26.47 -6.83 -8.67
C TYR A 89 -27.82 -6.63 -9.32
N LEU A 90 -28.59 -5.64 -8.86
CA LEU A 90 -29.80 -5.18 -9.55
C LEU A 90 -29.37 -4.53 -10.86
N GLU A 91 -28.40 -3.63 -10.77
CA GLU A 91 -27.72 -3.02 -11.90
C GLU A 91 -26.23 -2.86 -11.60
N ALA A 92 -25.40 -3.00 -12.63
CA ALA A 92 -23.96 -2.91 -12.50
C ALA A 92 -23.28 -2.57 -13.84
N LEU A 93 -22.11 -1.94 -13.73
CA LEU A 93 -21.22 -1.66 -14.85
C LEU A 93 -19.91 -2.42 -14.68
N ASP A 94 -19.42 -2.98 -15.79
CA ASP A 94 -18.07 -3.52 -15.86
C ASP A 94 -17.09 -2.36 -16.05
N VAL A 95 -16.11 -2.25 -15.16
CA VAL A 95 -15.09 -1.18 -15.17
C VAL A 95 -13.72 -1.77 -15.45
N ASP A 96 -12.91 -1.03 -16.21
CA ASP A 96 -11.50 -1.39 -16.41
C ASP A 96 -10.71 -0.99 -15.16
N ALA A 97 -10.45 -1.97 -14.31
CA ALA A 97 -9.62 -1.81 -13.12
C ALA A 97 -8.22 -1.27 -13.43
N ARG A 98 -7.76 -1.31 -14.68
CA ARG A 98 -6.44 -0.80 -15.07
C ARG A 98 -6.40 0.70 -15.27
N GLY A 99 -7.53 1.40 -15.28
CA GLY A 99 -7.60 2.85 -15.51
C GLY A 99 -7.01 3.23 -16.87
N GLY A 100 -7.85 3.44 -17.88
CA GLY A 100 -7.47 3.61 -19.29
C GLY A 100 -6.07 4.18 -19.58
N THR A 101 -5.14 3.34 -20.03
CA THR A 101 -3.87 3.65 -20.73
C THR A 101 -2.97 4.77 -20.18
N GLY A 102 -3.06 5.09 -18.89
CA GLY A 102 -2.35 6.21 -18.27
C GLY A 102 -1.02 5.84 -17.63
N GLU A 103 -0.35 4.74 -18.01
CA GLU A 103 0.89 4.34 -17.35
C GLU A 103 1.97 5.42 -17.55
N SER A 104 2.27 6.12 -16.46
CA SER A 104 3.15 7.27 -16.49
C SER A 104 4.54 6.84 -16.97
N ARG A 105 5.25 7.72 -17.68
CA ARG A 105 6.63 7.44 -18.13
C ARG A 105 7.55 7.01 -16.98
N ARG A 106 7.23 7.43 -15.74
CA ARG A 106 7.95 7.12 -14.50
C ARG A 106 7.70 5.70 -13.99
N GLU A 107 6.48 5.18 -14.06
CA GLU A 107 6.17 3.76 -13.74
C GLU A 107 6.85 2.79 -14.70
N ARG A 108 6.93 3.17 -15.97
CA ARG A 108 7.61 2.37 -17.00
C ARG A 108 9.12 2.25 -16.78
N LEU A 109 9.75 3.34 -16.33
CA LEU A 109 11.19 3.39 -16.03
C LEU A 109 11.52 2.62 -14.75
N THR A 110 10.70 2.72 -13.70
CA THR A 110 10.87 1.94 -12.46
C THR A 110 10.72 0.43 -12.69
N ARG A 111 9.81 -0.01 -13.56
CA ARG A 111 9.68 -1.44 -13.92
C ARG A 111 10.90 -1.98 -14.66
N THR A 112 11.49 -1.20 -15.57
CA THR A 112 12.60 -1.66 -16.43
C THR A 112 13.94 -1.68 -15.68
N GLY A 113 14.18 -0.72 -14.77
CA GLY A 113 15.35 -0.73 -13.87
C GLY A 113 15.35 -1.88 -12.84
N SER A 114 14.16 -2.38 -12.47
CA SER A 114 14.01 -3.44 -11.45
C SER A 114 14.67 -4.78 -11.85
N SER A 115 14.67 -5.13 -13.14
CA SER A 115 15.17 -6.42 -13.62
C SER A 115 16.69 -6.55 -13.49
N GLY A 116 17.44 -5.46 -13.69
CA GLY A 116 18.90 -5.44 -13.58
C GLY A 116 19.38 -5.62 -12.14
N ARG A 117 18.82 -4.84 -11.21
CA ARG A 117 19.10 -4.93 -9.76
C ARG A 117 18.68 -6.30 -9.20
N THR A 118 17.53 -6.82 -9.62
CA THR A 118 17.09 -8.17 -9.23
C THR A 118 18.12 -9.23 -9.62
N ALA A 119 18.64 -9.19 -10.85
CA ALA A 119 19.68 -10.11 -11.29
C ALA A 119 21.02 -9.89 -10.56
N ALA A 120 21.34 -8.67 -10.14
CA ALA A 120 22.53 -8.37 -9.34
C ALA A 120 22.42 -8.96 -7.93
N ILE A 121 21.26 -8.82 -7.28
CA ILE A 121 20.96 -9.40 -5.96
C ILE A 121 20.99 -10.92 -6.01
N LEU A 122 20.28 -11.53 -6.97
CA LEU A 122 20.27 -12.99 -7.14
C LEU A 122 21.67 -13.54 -7.47
N GLY A 123 22.47 -12.78 -8.22
CA GLY A 123 23.85 -13.11 -8.52
C GLY A 123 24.85 -12.80 -7.39
N GLY A 124 24.39 -12.26 -6.25
CA GLY A 124 25.23 -11.88 -5.11
C GLY A 124 26.18 -10.71 -5.36
N ARG A 125 26.02 -9.99 -6.48
CA ARG A 125 26.81 -8.79 -6.83
C ARG A 125 26.36 -7.56 -6.06
N GLU A 126 25.15 -7.61 -5.53
CA GLU A 126 24.52 -6.55 -4.76
C GLU A 126 23.77 -7.16 -3.58
N LYS A 127 23.67 -6.42 -2.48
CA LYS A 127 22.88 -6.80 -1.31
C LYS A 127 21.70 -5.86 -1.19
N SER A 128 20.53 -6.41 -0.85
CA SER A 128 19.41 -5.58 -0.42
C SER A 128 19.80 -4.88 0.89
N ALA A 129 19.58 -3.57 0.96
CA ALA A 129 19.66 -2.86 2.23
C ALA A 129 18.47 -3.28 3.11
N ALA A 130 18.65 -3.30 4.43
CA ALA A 130 17.57 -3.66 5.36
C ALA A 130 16.40 -2.66 5.27
N CYS A 131 16.70 -1.37 5.12
CA CYS A 131 15.69 -0.32 4.96
C CYS A 131 14.80 -0.54 3.72
N GLU A 132 15.34 -1.11 2.64
CA GLU A 132 14.60 -1.39 1.41
C GLU A 132 13.56 -2.50 1.56
N VAL A 133 13.65 -3.29 2.63
CA VAL A 133 12.68 -4.34 2.99
C VAL A 133 11.75 -3.85 4.09
N LEU A 134 12.30 -3.24 5.14
CA LEU A 134 11.54 -2.85 6.33
C LEU A 134 10.57 -1.69 6.05
N ILE A 135 10.99 -0.66 5.32
CA ILE A 135 10.14 0.51 5.05
C ILE A 135 8.88 0.14 4.26
N PRO A 136 8.97 -0.59 3.11
CA PRO A 136 7.76 -1.06 2.43
C PRO A 136 6.89 -2.00 3.27
N ARG A 137 7.51 -2.78 4.17
CA ARG A 137 6.75 -3.66 5.07
C ARG A 137 5.93 -2.86 6.09
N ILE A 138 6.49 -1.79 6.64
CA ILE A 138 5.76 -0.92 7.57
C ILE A 138 4.60 -0.22 6.87
N ARG A 139 4.79 0.25 5.64
CA ARG A 139 3.70 0.78 4.80
C ARG A 139 2.58 -0.24 4.66
N LEU A 140 2.93 -1.47 4.28
CA LEU A 140 1.97 -2.57 4.18
C LEU A 140 1.23 -2.82 5.49
N ASP A 141 1.94 -2.82 6.62
CA ASP A 141 1.32 -3.02 7.93
C ASP A 141 0.35 -1.87 8.27
N LEU A 142 0.65 -0.61 7.94
CA LEU A 142 -0.30 0.51 8.10
C LEU A 142 -1.52 0.37 7.18
N ASP A 143 -1.30 0.14 5.89
CA ASP A 143 -2.36 0.04 4.88
C ASP A 143 -3.33 -1.11 5.18
N THR A 144 -2.85 -2.15 5.85
CA THR A 144 -3.63 -3.32 6.25
C THR A 144 -4.18 -3.27 7.68
N GLY A 145 -3.95 -2.17 8.41
CA GLY A 145 -4.47 -1.95 9.78
C GLY A 145 -3.66 -2.65 10.88
N ASN A 146 -2.47 -3.16 10.58
CA ASN A 146 -1.53 -3.74 11.53
C ASN A 146 -0.65 -2.66 12.19
N GLU A 147 -1.30 -1.65 12.74
CA GLU A 147 -0.66 -0.46 13.30
C GLU A 147 0.37 -0.75 14.41
N SER A 148 0.11 -1.77 15.23
CA SER A 148 1.01 -2.14 16.32
C SER A 148 2.35 -2.64 15.79
N ALA A 149 2.36 -3.43 14.71
CA ALA A 149 3.60 -3.86 14.07
C ALA A 149 4.35 -2.69 13.42
N ALA A 150 3.62 -1.73 12.82
CA ALA A 150 4.20 -0.53 12.26
C ALA A 150 4.90 0.32 13.35
N ARG A 151 4.20 0.61 14.46
CA ARG A 151 4.77 1.33 15.61
C ARG A 151 5.98 0.60 16.21
N LEU A 152 5.93 -0.74 16.30
CA LEU A 152 7.01 -1.55 16.88
C LEU A 152 8.30 -1.50 16.06
N SER A 153 8.19 -1.41 14.73
CA SER A 153 9.32 -1.59 13.82
C SER A 153 9.90 -0.29 13.26
N ILE A 154 9.19 0.83 13.37
CA ILE A 154 9.56 2.10 12.73
C ILE A 154 10.92 2.64 13.17
N ALA A 155 11.27 2.61 14.46
CA ALA A 155 12.55 3.15 14.92
C ALA A 155 13.74 2.36 14.35
N ALA A 156 13.64 1.04 14.32
CA ALA A 156 14.66 0.17 13.74
C ALA A 156 14.78 0.38 12.23
N ALA A 157 13.66 0.52 11.52
CA ALA A 157 13.65 0.74 10.08
C ALA A 157 14.22 2.11 9.70
N VAL A 158 13.89 3.17 10.45
CA VAL A 158 14.45 4.51 10.24
C VAL A 158 15.93 4.55 10.60
N GLY A 159 16.35 3.91 11.71
CA GLY A 159 17.76 3.79 12.07
C GLY A 159 18.57 3.06 10.99
N ALA A 160 18.03 2.00 10.41
CA ALA A 160 18.65 1.33 9.25
C ALA A 160 18.69 2.24 8.02
N THR A 161 17.63 3.01 7.75
CA THR A 161 17.60 3.96 6.63
C THR A 161 18.71 4.99 6.74
N ILE A 162 18.91 5.58 7.93
CA ILE A 162 19.99 6.54 8.17
C ILE A 162 21.35 5.86 7.97
N ALA A 163 21.62 4.77 8.69
CA ALA A 163 22.92 4.12 8.69
C ALA A 163 23.33 3.53 7.31
N GLU A 164 22.36 3.01 6.55
CA GLU A 164 22.65 2.40 5.24
C GLU A 164 22.70 3.42 4.11
N LEU A 165 22.07 4.59 4.26
CA LEU A 165 21.93 5.57 3.18
C LEU A 165 22.67 6.90 3.41
N GLU A 166 23.32 7.12 4.55
CA GLU A 166 24.06 8.35 4.90
C GLU A 166 25.00 8.82 3.79
N PHE A 167 25.74 7.89 3.18
CA PHE A 167 26.72 8.18 2.12
C PHE A 167 26.32 7.61 0.76
N ALA A 168 25.05 7.26 0.58
CA ALA A 168 24.59 6.63 -0.66
C ALA A 168 24.49 7.62 -1.84
N LEU A 169 24.28 8.91 -1.56
CA LEU A 169 24.11 9.95 -2.57
C LEU A 169 24.68 11.29 -2.09
N GLU A 170 25.42 11.98 -2.95
CA GLU A 170 25.83 13.37 -2.74
C GLU A 170 24.75 14.33 -3.29
N ASP A 171 23.62 14.44 -2.58
CA ASP A 171 22.48 15.30 -2.92
C ASP A 171 21.96 16.05 -1.69
N GLU A 172 21.83 17.38 -1.81
CA GLU A 172 21.40 18.24 -0.68
C GLU A 172 19.98 17.89 -0.19
N GLY A 173 19.10 17.42 -1.08
CA GLY A 173 17.76 16.96 -0.73
C GLY A 173 17.75 15.62 0.01
N HIS A 174 18.72 14.76 -0.27
CA HIS A 174 18.96 13.50 0.42
C HIS A 174 19.49 13.74 1.83
N GLU A 175 20.52 14.56 1.99
CA GLU A 175 21.09 14.94 3.29
C GLU A 175 20.02 15.56 4.21
N LYS A 176 19.25 16.53 3.71
CA LYS A 176 18.15 17.17 4.49
C LYS A 176 17.10 16.19 5.00
N ASP A 177 16.78 15.16 4.22
CA ASP A 177 15.81 14.17 4.65
C ASP A 177 16.39 13.19 5.68
N LEU A 178 17.68 12.86 5.57
CA LEU A 178 18.37 12.06 6.57
C LEU A 178 18.47 12.81 7.91
N ASP A 179 18.84 14.09 7.88
CA ASP A 179 18.83 14.96 9.08
C ASP A 179 17.43 15.00 9.72
N ARG A 180 16.39 15.06 8.88
CA ARG A 180 15.01 15.03 9.36
C ARG A 180 14.69 13.69 10.03
N LEU A 181 15.07 12.57 9.44
CA LEU A 181 14.87 11.24 10.04
C LEU A 181 15.63 11.10 11.37
N GLU A 182 16.87 11.60 11.44
CA GLU A 182 17.67 11.62 12.68
C GLU A 182 16.96 12.41 13.77
N SER A 183 16.42 13.58 13.44
CA SER A 183 15.67 14.42 14.39
C SER A 183 14.42 13.74 14.95
N MET A 184 13.83 12.80 14.19
CA MET A 184 12.62 12.05 14.58
C MET A 184 12.95 10.75 15.34
N LEU A 185 14.19 10.26 15.28
CA LEU A 185 14.53 8.91 15.73
C LEU A 185 14.30 8.67 17.22
N ALA A 186 14.57 9.67 18.06
CA ALA A 186 14.33 9.59 19.50
C ALA A 186 12.84 9.38 19.81
N ASP A 187 11.96 10.21 19.23
CA ASP A 187 10.52 10.12 19.38
C ASP A 187 9.97 8.78 18.86
N LEU A 188 10.48 8.31 17.71
CA LEU A 188 10.12 7.00 17.15
C LEU A 188 10.55 5.84 18.05
N GLY A 189 11.68 5.98 18.74
CA GLY A 189 12.14 5.04 19.76
C GLY A 189 11.17 4.95 20.94
N GLU A 190 10.63 6.08 21.40
CA GLU A 190 9.60 6.10 22.44
C GLU A 190 8.29 5.46 21.98
N ILE A 191 7.87 5.71 20.74
CA ILE A 191 6.70 5.08 20.12
C ILE A 191 6.88 3.56 20.07
N SER A 192 8.06 3.09 19.62
CA SER A 192 8.37 1.65 19.56
C SER A 192 8.37 1.02 20.95
N GLY A 193 8.98 1.70 21.93
CA GLY A 193 9.02 1.23 23.33
C GLY A 193 7.65 1.17 24.02
N ARG A 194 6.69 2.04 23.64
CA ARG A 194 5.28 1.90 24.05
C ARG A 194 4.62 0.71 23.38
N ALA A 195 4.82 0.55 22.07
CA ALA A 195 4.25 -0.57 21.31
C ALA A 195 4.76 -1.94 21.81
N GLU A 196 6.01 -2.04 22.26
CA GLU A 196 6.56 -3.24 22.92
C GLU A 196 5.77 -3.65 24.16
N GLN A 197 5.19 -2.68 24.86
CA GLN A 197 4.35 -2.89 26.04
C GLN A 197 2.86 -3.09 25.68
N GLY A 198 2.53 -3.10 24.40
CA GLY A 198 1.16 -3.14 23.91
C GLY A 198 0.38 -1.83 24.10
N ASP A 199 1.09 -0.71 24.31
CA ASP A 199 0.50 0.61 24.51
C ASP A 199 0.62 1.50 23.25
N SER A 200 -0.21 2.55 23.17
CA SER A 200 -0.11 3.56 22.11
C SER A 200 -0.47 4.95 22.62
N GLY A 201 0.25 5.95 22.10
CA GLY A 201 0.07 7.36 22.40
C GLY A 201 -0.76 8.10 21.34
N PRO A 202 -1.42 9.21 21.73
CA PRO A 202 -2.12 10.07 20.79
C PRO A 202 -1.15 10.66 19.75
N GLY A 203 -1.48 10.50 18.47
CA GLY A 203 -0.67 10.96 17.35
C GLY A 203 0.59 10.13 17.07
N ASP A 204 0.71 8.93 17.65
CA ASP A 204 1.82 8.02 17.32
C ASP A 204 1.78 7.65 15.83
N LEU A 205 0.60 7.36 15.29
CA LEU A 205 0.45 7.00 13.87
C LEU A 205 0.86 8.13 12.92
N GLU A 206 0.41 9.35 13.19
CA GLU A 206 0.75 10.52 12.39
C GLU A 206 2.27 10.73 12.32
N ARG A 207 2.98 10.44 13.41
CA ARG A 207 4.45 10.50 13.48
C ARG A 207 5.11 9.36 12.72
N VAL A 208 4.56 8.14 12.81
CA VAL A 208 5.02 6.98 12.05
C VAL A 208 4.86 7.24 10.55
N GLU A 209 3.69 7.70 10.11
CA GLU A 209 3.41 8.05 8.72
C GLU A 209 4.34 9.15 8.21
N ALA A 210 4.53 10.23 8.98
CA ALA A 210 5.44 11.30 8.63
C ALA A 210 6.89 10.81 8.48
N ALA A 211 7.35 9.91 9.35
CA ALA A 211 8.69 9.32 9.23
C ALA A 211 8.80 8.42 8.00
N LEU A 212 7.75 7.62 7.75
CA LEU A 212 7.68 6.68 6.64
C LEU A 212 7.73 7.41 5.30
N GLU A 213 6.98 8.50 5.13
CA GLU A 213 7.00 9.32 3.91
C GLU A 213 8.40 9.87 3.59
N VAL A 214 9.14 10.29 4.63
CA VAL A 214 10.51 10.78 4.47
C VAL A 214 11.44 9.63 4.08
N ALA A 215 11.37 8.49 4.79
CA ALA A 215 12.21 7.32 4.50
C ALA A 215 11.95 6.75 3.09
N GLU A 216 10.69 6.67 2.66
CA GLU A 216 10.31 6.27 1.31
C GLU A 216 10.88 7.20 0.25
N ARG A 217 10.90 8.51 0.50
CA ARG A 217 11.48 9.50 -0.41
C ARG A 217 12.99 9.32 -0.53
N VAL A 218 13.71 9.11 0.59
CA VAL A 218 15.14 8.80 0.61
C VAL A 218 15.45 7.54 -0.21
N ILE A 219 14.74 6.43 0.05
CA ILE A 219 14.91 5.17 -0.70
C ILE A 219 14.59 5.35 -2.19
N ARG A 220 13.53 6.09 -2.52
CA ARG A 220 13.13 6.35 -3.90
C ARG A 220 14.18 7.15 -4.66
N ARG A 221 14.80 8.17 -4.05
CA ARG A 221 15.89 8.93 -4.67
C ARG A 221 17.07 8.04 -5.01
N ARG A 222 17.51 7.19 -4.07
CA ARG A 222 18.57 6.20 -4.30
C ARG A 222 18.28 5.35 -5.53
N ARG A 223 17.07 4.77 -5.60
CA ARG A 223 16.67 3.89 -6.71
C ARG A 223 16.62 4.57 -8.08
N ILE A 224 16.39 5.88 -8.12
CA ILE A 224 16.31 6.66 -9.37
C ILE A 224 17.71 7.13 -9.81
N LEU A 225 18.57 7.52 -8.86
CA LEU A 225 19.89 8.11 -9.14
C LEU A 225 21.03 7.09 -9.25
N GLU A 226 20.86 5.86 -8.76
CA GLU A 226 21.78 4.72 -9.02
C GLU A 226 21.59 4.09 -10.43
N GLN A 227 20.61 4.54 -11.22
CA GLN A 227 20.39 4.10 -12.62
C GLN A 227 21.15 4.95 -13.63
#